data_AF-A0A4Q3W5I0-F1
#
_entry.id   AF-A0A4Q3W5I0-F1
#
_cell.length_a   1.000
_cell.length_b   1.000
_cell.length_c   1.000
_cell.angle_alpha   90.00
_cell.angle_beta   90.00
_cell.angle_gamma   90.00
#
_symmetry.space_group_name_H-M   'P 1'
#
loop_
_entity.id
_entity.type
_entity.pdbx_description
1 polymer ?
#
loop_
_entity_poly.entity_id
_entity_poly.type
_entity_poly.pdbx_seq_one_letter_code
_entity_poly.pdbx_strand_id
1 'polypeptide(L)'
;MRKGYVFGAAALAAVLGSAVWFGTRTSAGNPSALSVKSELPLPKQDRALLESPEAKAPVPTPKVAEARLREGHRAAKSKDWKAARAQFLIAAKTPAPKSSVGPFGSLSDQGLYQAAATLAGEGRAEEAKRAFLSFLKERPGSPLVHAAKKRVDRFGDAAASDEAERLLQAAIARQEKRIRFEMSVCGPKAVARILASLGKRAPSYKKLAEECGTRDSGTTLEGLRKGLKGRGVESWAYRLNREDLLEAPLPAILLYGDHYVVLERIDEKSLAFFDPSTGATERRATPLPEAIDFSIDAILFRQPELRS
;
A
#
# COMPACT_ATOMS: atom_id res chain seq x y z
N MET A 1 59.53 -6.38 -26.53
CA MET A 1 58.97 -7.74 -26.69
C MET A 1 57.45 -7.63 -26.69
N ARG A 2 56.83 -8.17 -27.74
CA ARG A 2 55.40 -8.05 -28.09
C ARG A 2 54.53 -9.06 -27.34
N LYS A 3 53.27 -8.70 -27.08
CA LYS A 3 52.00 -9.48 -27.21
C LYS A 3 50.91 -8.63 -26.51
N GLY A 4 49.86 -8.06 -27.12
CA GLY A 4 49.17 -8.40 -28.36
C GLY A 4 48.00 -9.33 -28.06
N TYR A 5 46.84 -8.78 -27.65
CA TYR A 5 45.57 -9.52 -27.62
C TYR A 5 44.57 -8.87 -28.58
N VAL A 6 43.92 -9.76 -29.32
CA VAL A 6 43.25 -9.56 -30.60
C VAL A 6 41.73 -9.49 -30.39
N PHE A 7 41.09 -8.60 -31.14
CA PHE A 7 39.65 -8.52 -31.37
C PHE A 7 39.12 -9.79 -32.05
N GLY A 8 37.99 -10.31 -31.58
CA GLY A 8 37.20 -11.33 -32.29
C GLY A 8 35.73 -10.92 -32.31
N ALA A 9 35.29 -10.38 -33.45
CA ALA A 9 33.89 -10.24 -33.80
C ALA A 9 33.38 -11.58 -34.37
N ALA A 10 32.16 -11.98 -34.00
CA ALA A 10 31.40 -12.98 -34.76
C ALA A 10 29.91 -12.65 -34.74
N ALA A 11 29.35 -12.72 -35.93
CA ALA A 11 28.05 -12.25 -36.39
C ALA A 11 26.85 -13.17 -36.05
N LEU A 12 25.66 -12.57 -36.22
CA LEU A 12 24.39 -13.11 -36.74
C LEU A 12 23.85 -14.46 -36.23
N ALA A 13 22.63 -14.43 -35.69
CA ALA A 13 21.51 -15.17 -36.30
C ALA A 13 20.17 -14.63 -35.75
N ALA A 14 19.36 -14.06 -36.65
CA ALA A 14 17.94 -13.82 -36.43
C ALA A 14 17.18 -15.13 -36.64
N VAL A 15 16.27 -15.48 -35.72
CA VAL A 15 15.21 -16.46 -35.99
C VAL A 15 13.89 -15.84 -35.56
N LEU A 16 13.06 -15.62 -36.58
CA LEU A 16 11.63 -15.32 -36.51
C LEU A 16 10.89 -16.53 -35.94
N GLY A 17 10.12 -16.31 -34.89
CA GLY A 17 9.23 -17.32 -34.31
C GLY A 17 7.89 -16.69 -33.94
N SER A 18 6.98 -16.65 -34.91
CA SER A 18 5.58 -16.30 -34.72
C SER A 18 4.89 -17.36 -33.86
N ALA A 19 4.56 -17.03 -32.62
CA ALA A 19 3.70 -17.86 -31.78
C ALA A 19 2.27 -17.33 -31.80
N VAL A 20 1.42 -18.09 -32.50
CA VAL A 20 -0.03 -17.93 -32.58
C VAL A 20 -0.65 -18.04 -31.19
N TRP A 21 -1.44 -17.03 -30.87
CA TRP A 21 -2.22 -16.86 -29.64
C TRP A 21 -3.49 -17.71 -29.72
N PHE A 22 -3.60 -18.75 -28.88
CA PHE A 22 -4.87 -19.41 -28.58
C PHE A 22 -5.28 -19.07 -27.15
N GLY A 23 -6.31 -18.25 -27.05
CA GLY A 23 -6.90 -17.84 -25.79
C GLY A 23 -7.79 -18.93 -25.20
N THR A 24 -7.56 -19.26 -23.94
CA THR A 24 -8.56 -19.89 -23.08
C THR A 24 -9.01 -18.85 -22.05
N ARG A 25 -10.29 -18.48 -22.16
CA ARG A 25 -11.01 -17.67 -21.16
C ARG A 25 -11.10 -18.46 -19.87
N THR A 26 -10.32 -18.09 -18.86
CA THR A 26 -10.61 -18.44 -17.47
C THR A 26 -11.39 -17.29 -16.82
N SER A 27 -12.56 -17.61 -16.29
CA SER A 27 -13.45 -16.68 -15.61
C SER A 27 -12.75 -16.03 -14.42
N ALA A 28 -12.69 -14.70 -14.43
CA ALA A 28 -12.23 -13.91 -13.29
C ALA A 28 -13.16 -14.14 -12.09
N GLY A 29 -12.70 -14.96 -11.14
CA GLY A 29 -13.27 -15.05 -9.81
C GLY A 29 -13.11 -13.72 -9.07
N ASN A 30 -14.21 -13.29 -8.47
CA ASN A 30 -14.36 -12.07 -7.67
C ASN A 30 -13.34 -12.03 -6.50
N PRO A 31 -12.40 -11.07 -6.40
CA PRO A 31 -11.50 -10.95 -5.25
C PRO A 31 -12.19 -10.15 -4.13
N SER A 32 -13.34 -10.65 -3.68
CA SER A 32 -14.06 -10.11 -2.52
C SER A 32 -13.89 -11.07 -1.34
N ALA A 33 -13.19 -10.59 -0.31
CA ALA A 33 -13.06 -11.17 1.02
C ALA A 33 -12.34 -12.53 1.12
N LEU A 34 -11.00 -12.50 1.03
CA LEU A 34 -10.20 -13.47 1.79
C LEU A 34 -10.30 -13.11 3.28
N SER A 35 -11.42 -13.50 3.89
CA SER A 35 -11.48 -13.80 5.32
C SER A 35 -10.60 -15.03 5.53
N VAL A 36 -9.30 -14.80 5.73
CA VAL A 36 -8.41 -15.84 6.25
C VAL A 36 -8.94 -16.16 7.65
N LYS A 37 -9.72 -17.24 7.77
CA LYS A 37 -9.95 -17.89 9.06
C LYS A 37 -8.58 -18.35 9.54
N SER A 38 -7.97 -17.60 10.44
CA SER A 38 -6.72 -17.96 11.10
C SER A 38 -7.02 -19.15 12.02
N GLU A 39 -7.01 -20.36 11.46
CA GLU A 39 -7.17 -21.62 12.21
C GLU A 39 -5.82 -22.19 12.64
N LEU A 40 -4.87 -21.35 13.05
CA LEU A 40 -3.85 -21.83 13.97
C LEU A 40 -4.46 -21.74 15.38
N PRO A 41 -4.58 -22.85 16.10
CA PRO A 41 -5.22 -22.84 17.40
C PRO A 41 -4.39 -21.93 18.30
N LEU A 42 -4.98 -20.82 18.72
CA LEU A 42 -4.58 -20.17 19.95
C LEU A 42 -4.39 -21.29 20.99
N PRO A 43 -3.31 -21.26 21.80
CA PRO A 43 -3.02 -22.31 22.76
C PRO A 43 -4.31 -22.76 23.47
N LYS A 44 -4.56 -24.07 23.64
CA LYS A 44 -5.88 -24.61 24.06
C LYS A 44 -6.55 -23.85 25.22
N GLN A 45 -5.77 -23.22 26.09
CA GLN A 45 -6.22 -22.40 27.22
C GLN A 45 -6.73 -20.99 26.85
N ASP A 46 -6.29 -20.39 25.74
CA ASP A 46 -6.86 -19.15 25.18
C ASP A 46 -8.31 -19.35 24.77
N ARG A 47 -8.68 -20.55 24.33
CA ARG A 47 -10.05 -20.87 23.98
C ARG A 47 -10.99 -20.71 25.18
N ALA A 48 -10.58 -21.16 26.36
CA ALA A 48 -11.35 -20.98 27.60
C ALA A 48 -11.46 -19.49 28.00
N LEU A 49 -10.40 -18.70 27.80
CA LEU A 49 -10.44 -17.24 28.02
C LEU A 49 -11.36 -16.53 27.01
N LEU A 50 -11.39 -17.01 25.76
CA LEU A 50 -12.24 -16.47 24.70
C LEU A 50 -13.69 -16.94 24.77
N GLU A 51 -13.98 -18.00 25.52
CA GLU A 51 -15.32 -18.54 25.75
C GLU A 51 -15.99 -17.93 27.01
N SER A 52 -15.29 -17.06 27.76
CA SER A 52 -15.86 -16.32 28.88
C SER A 52 -17.03 -15.42 28.43
N PRO A 53 -18.00 -15.10 29.30
CA PRO A 53 -19.09 -14.19 28.97
C PRO A 53 -18.60 -12.84 28.43
N GLU A 54 -17.50 -12.33 28.99
CA GLU A 54 -16.87 -11.07 28.58
C GLU A 54 -16.22 -11.16 27.21
N ALA A 55 -15.67 -12.32 26.84
CA ALA A 55 -15.11 -12.53 25.52
C ALA A 55 -16.18 -12.79 24.47
N LYS A 56 -17.36 -13.28 24.85
CA LYS A 56 -18.54 -13.39 23.97
C LYS A 56 -19.26 -12.05 23.74
N ALA A 57 -18.82 -10.98 24.42
CA ALA A 57 -19.33 -9.64 24.19
C ALA A 57 -19.17 -9.20 22.72
N PRO A 58 -20.03 -8.28 22.24
CA PRO A 58 -19.93 -7.75 20.88
C PRO A 58 -18.54 -7.18 20.58
N VAL A 59 -18.16 -7.21 19.30
CA VAL A 59 -16.87 -6.69 18.80
C VAL A 59 -16.62 -5.28 19.38
N PRO A 60 -15.51 -5.05 20.09
CA PRO A 60 -15.29 -3.79 20.78
C PRO A 60 -15.13 -2.65 19.79
N THR A 61 -15.69 -1.49 20.15
CA THR A 61 -15.39 -0.24 19.44
C THR A 61 -13.91 0.14 19.65
N PRO A 62 -13.30 0.96 18.78
CA PRO A 62 -11.91 1.38 18.97
C PRO A 62 -11.62 2.00 20.34
N LYS A 63 -12.55 2.81 20.86
CA LYS A 63 -12.42 3.41 22.21
C LYS A 63 -12.43 2.35 23.31
N VAL A 64 -13.31 1.34 23.21
CA VAL A 64 -13.36 0.23 24.18
C VAL A 64 -12.08 -0.59 24.10
N ALA A 65 -11.60 -0.90 22.90
CA ALA A 65 -10.36 -1.65 22.72
C ALA A 65 -9.14 -0.93 23.28
N GLU A 66 -9.04 0.39 23.11
CA GLU A 66 -7.99 1.19 23.72
C GLU A 66 -8.07 1.16 25.25
N ALA A 67 -9.27 1.26 25.82
CA ALA A 67 -9.46 1.11 27.27
C ALA A 67 -9.01 -0.28 27.75
N ARG A 68 -9.34 -1.34 27.01
CA ARG A 68 -8.92 -2.72 27.30
C ARG A 68 -7.39 -2.88 27.24
N LEU A 69 -6.71 -2.29 26.25
CA LEU A 69 -5.24 -2.27 26.23
C LEU A 69 -4.67 -1.61 27.49
N ARG A 70 -5.23 -0.46 27.90
CA ARG A 70 -4.80 0.26 29.12
C ARG A 70 -5.02 -0.58 30.38
N GLU A 71 -6.16 -1.24 30.51
CA GLU A 71 -6.46 -2.17 31.60
C GLU A 71 -5.50 -3.36 31.61
N GLY A 72 -5.25 -3.97 30.46
CA GLY A 72 -4.29 -5.07 30.31
C GLY A 72 -2.88 -4.66 30.75
N HIS A 73 -2.43 -3.47 30.38
CA HIS A 73 -1.15 -2.94 30.85
C HIS A 73 -1.12 -2.69 32.37
N ARG A 74 -2.22 -2.24 32.99
CA ARG A 74 -2.29 -2.11 34.46
C ARG A 74 -2.20 -3.47 35.15
N ALA A 75 -2.95 -4.47 34.68
CA ALA A 75 -2.89 -5.83 35.21
C ALA A 75 -1.48 -6.43 35.07
N ALA A 76 -0.85 -6.25 33.91
CA ALA A 76 0.52 -6.70 33.65
C ALA A 76 1.55 -6.04 34.61
N LYS A 77 1.40 -4.75 34.93
CA LYS A 77 2.25 -4.07 35.92
C LYS A 77 2.11 -4.68 37.32
N SER A 78 0.91 -5.12 37.68
CA SER A 78 0.64 -5.86 38.92
C SER A 78 1.01 -7.35 38.85
N LYS A 79 1.64 -7.80 37.75
CA LYS A 79 1.99 -9.20 37.47
C LYS A 79 0.79 -10.15 37.37
N ASP A 80 -0.42 -9.63 37.20
CA ASP A 80 -1.60 -10.44 36.87
C ASP A 80 -1.64 -10.69 35.36
N TRP A 81 -0.79 -11.62 34.91
CA TRP A 81 -0.60 -11.91 33.50
C TRP A 81 -1.84 -12.50 32.85
N LYS A 82 -2.61 -13.31 33.58
CA LYS A 82 -3.82 -13.95 33.07
C LYS A 82 -4.92 -12.92 32.81
N ALA A 83 -5.16 -12.01 33.76
CA ALA A 83 -6.09 -10.91 33.54
C ALA A 83 -5.61 -9.99 32.42
N ALA A 84 -4.31 -9.65 32.40
CA ALA A 84 -3.73 -8.84 31.33
C ALA A 84 -3.98 -9.45 29.95
N ARG A 85 -3.71 -10.76 29.80
CA ARG A 85 -3.90 -11.50 28.55
C ARG A 85 -5.35 -11.47 28.08
N ALA A 86 -6.30 -11.68 28.99
CA ALA A 86 -7.72 -11.60 28.67
C ALA A 86 -8.10 -10.23 28.08
N GLN A 87 -7.64 -9.13 28.71
CA GLN A 87 -7.90 -7.78 28.21
C GLN A 87 -7.28 -7.54 26.83
N PHE A 88 -6.04 -8.00 26.62
CA PHE A 88 -5.36 -7.88 25.33
C PHE A 88 -6.04 -8.70 24.22
N LEU A 89 -6.51 -9.91 24.51
CA LEU A 89 -7.27 -10.73 23.56
C LEU A 89 -8.65 -10.15 23.24
N ILE A 90 -9.31 -9.50 24.19
CA ILE A 90 -10.55 -8.76 23.92
C ILE A 90 -10.26 -7.57 22.99
N ALA A 91 -9.24 -6.77 23.29
CA ALA A 91 -8.82 -5.67 22.43
C ALA A 91 -8.44 -6.15 21.02
N ALA A 92 -7.83 -7.34 20.92
CA ALA A 92 -7.44 -7.97 19.65
C ALA A 92 -8.61 -8.21 18.68
N LYS A 93 -9.84 -8.35 19.19
CA LYS A 93 -11.04 -8.57 18.36
C LYS A 93 -11.48 -7.34 17.56
N THR A 94 -10.91 -6.18 17.83
CA THR A 94 -11.21 -4.94 17.10
C THR A 94 -10.86 -5.11 15.63
N PRO A 95 -11.76 -4.78 14.70
CA PRO A 95 -11.44 -4.84 13.27
C PRO A 95 -10.28 -3.90 12.94
N ALA A 96 -9.41 -4.32 12.03
CA ALA A 96 -8.32 -3.48 11.56
C ALA A 96 -8.89 -2.18 10.96
N PRO A 97 -8.31 -1.01 11.28
CA PRO A 97 -8.75 0.25 10.72
C PRO A 97 -8.50 0.27 9.20
N LYS A 98 -9.35 1.02 8.47
CA LYS A 98 -9.21 1.21 7.02
C LYS A 98 -8.10 2.21 6.66
N SER A 99 -7.68 3.05 7.60
CA SER A 99 -6.67 4.10 7.44
C SER A 99 -5.29 3.66 7.92
N SER A 100 -4.28 4.53 7.72
CA SER A 100 -2.96 4.34 8.31
C SER A 100 -3.05 4.12 9.82
N VAL A 101 -2.29 3.15 10.30
CA VAL A 101 -2.11 2.86 11.71
C VAL A 101 -0.91 3.65 12.24
N GLY A 102 -0.98 4.07 13.49
CA GLY A 102 0.15 4.73 14.15
C GLY A 102 1.39 3.82 14.25
N PRO A 103 2.48 4.29 14.88
CA PRO A 103 3.76 3.58 14.92
C PRO A 103 3.69 2.18 15.56
N PHE A 104 2.62 1.89 16.32
CA PHE A 104 2.40 0.61 17.01
C PHE A 104 1.41 -0.32 16.29
N GLY A 105 0.96 0.02 15.09
CA GLY A 105 0.02 -0.81 14.34
C GLY A 105 -1.42 -0.64 14.82
N SER A 106 -2.29 -1.55 14.38
CA SER A 106 -3.70 -1.51 14.79
C SER A 106 -3.88 -1.91 16.26
N LEU A 107 -5.01 -1.55 16.87
CA LEU A 107 -5.36 -2.02 18.22
C LEU A 107 -5.42 -3.56 18.27
N SER A 108 -5.78 -4.19 17.14
CA SER A 108 -5.77 -5.64 17.00
C SER A 108 -4.35 -6.22 17.08
N ASP A 109 -3.40 -5.64 16.33
CA ASP A 109 -2.00 -6.04 16.35
C ASP A 109 -1.38 -5.86 17.74
N GLN A 110 -1.65 -4.73 18.38
CA GLN A 110 -1.18 -4.46 19.73
C GLN A 110 -1.72 -5.48 20.73
N GLY A 111 -3.03 -5.79 20.67
CA GLY A 111 -3.65 -6.79 21.53
C GLY A 111 -3.01 -8.17 21.37
N LEU A 112 -2.86 -8.67 20.14
CA LEU A 112 -2.24 -9.98 19.88
C LEU A 112 -0.77 -10.02 20.33
N TYR A 113 0.00 -8.98 20.02
CA TYR A 113 1.41 -8.88 20.42
C TYR A 113 1.56 -8.90 21.95
N GLN A 114 0.76 -8.10 22.66
CA GLN A 114 0.82 -8.03 24.13
C GLN A 114 0.31 -9.31 24.79
N ALA A 115 -0.73 -9.95 24.23
CA ALA A 115 -1.17 -11.27 24.68
C ALA A 115 -0.05 -12.32 24.56
N ALA A 116 0.68 -12.34 23.44
CA ALA A 116 1.85 -13.21 23.29
C ALA A 116 2.94 -12.90 24.33
N ALA A 117 3.18 -11.62 24.64
CA ALA A 117 4.14 -11.21 25.66
C ALA A 117 3.74 -11.66 27.08
N THR A 118 2.45 -11.66 27.42
CA THR A 118 1.97 -12.12 28.74
C THR A 118 2.24 -13.61 28.98
N LEU A 119 2.21 -14.46 27.95
CA LEU A 119 2.58 -15.88 28.08
C LEU A 119 4.02 -16.05 28.59
N ALA A 120 4.95 -15.19 28.14
CA ALA A 120 6.32 -15.21 28.65
C ALA A 120 6.39 -14.77 30.12
N GLY A 121 5.57 -13.80 30.53
CA GLY A 121 5.43 -13.39 31.93
C GLY A 121 4.87 -14.48 32.85
N GLU A 122 3.98 -15.34 32.32
CA GLU A 122 3.47 -16.55 32.99
C GLU A 122 4.50 -17.68 33.09
N GLY A 123 5.72 -17.52 32.54
CA GLY A 123 6.72 -18.59 32.47
C GLY A 123 6.46 -19.61 31.35
N ARG A 124 5.52 -19.34 30.44
CA ARG A 124 5.12 -20.25 29.35
C ARG A 124 5.88 -19.93 28.06
N ALA A 125 7.20 -20.07 28.11
CA ALA A 125 8.11 -19.66 27.04
C ALA A 125 7.76 -20.29 25.67
N GLU A 126 7.50 -21.60 25.62
CA GLU A 126 7.18 -22.31 24.38
C GLU A 126 5.86 -21.85 23.73
N GLU A 127 4.88 -21.46 24.54
CA GLU A 127 3.61 -20.92 24.03
C GLU A 127 3.76 -19.49 23.55
N ALA A 128 4.51 -18.66 24.28
CA ALA A 128 4.84 -17.30 23.87
C ALA A 128 5.59 -17.29 22.53
N LYS A 129 6.59 -18.16 22.37
CA LYS A 129 7.36 -18.35 21.14
C LYS A 129 6.45 -18.69 19.96
N ARG A 130 5.58 -19.69 20.11
CA ARG A 130 4.59 -20.05 19.08
C ARG A 130 3.63 -18.91 18.76
N ALA A 131 3.17 -18.17 19.76
CA ALA A 131 2.30 -17.01 19.56
C ALA A 131 2.99 -15.89 18.77
N PHE A 132 4.27 -15.60 19.03
CA PHE A 132 5.02 -14.61 18.23
C PHE A 132 5.27 -15.09 16.79
N LEU A 133 5.53 -16.37 16.55
CA LEU A 133 5.65 -16.93 15.20
C LEU A 133 4.32 -16.85 14.43
N SER A 134 3.20 -17.19 15.09
CA SER A 134 1.86 -16.99 14.52
C SER A 134 1.59 -15.52 14.21
N PHE A 135 1.97 -14.60 15.11
CA PHE A 135 1.84 -13.16 14.86
C PHE A 135 2.60 -12.71 13.60
N LEU A 136 3.86 -13.13 13.43
CA LEU A 136 4.66 -12.81 12.23
C LEU A 136 3.99 -13.32 10.94
N LYS A 137 3.42 -14.54 10.99
CA LYS A 137 2.75 -15.17 9.86
C LYS A 137 1.42 -14.50 9.50
N GLU A 138 0.62 -14.17 10.51
CA GLU A 138 -0.76 -13.68 10.34
C GLU A 138 -0.83 -12.15 10.18
N ARG A 139 0.15 -11.42 10.73
CA ARG A 139 0.21 -9.95 10.73
C ARG A 139 1.48 -9.41 10.06
N PRO A 140 1.81 -9.82 8.82
CA PRO A 140 3.04 -9.39 8.15
C PRO A 140 3.06 -7.89 7.80
N GLY A 141 1.92 -7.20 7.87
CA GLY A 141 1.84 -5.74 7.66
C GLY A 141 1.94 -4.91 8.95
N SER A 142 2.11 -5.54 10.11
CA SER A 142 2.20 -4.85 11.39
C SER A 142 3.59 -4.23 11.57
N PRO A 143 3.72 -2.99 12.08
CA PRO A 143 5.02 -2.43 12.44
C PRO A 143 5.70 -3.17 13.61
N LEU A 144 4.96 -4.03 14.32
CA LEU A 144 5.47 -4.82 15.45
C LEU A 144 6.23 -6.09 15.02
N VAL A 145 6.33 -6.41 13.74
CA VAL A 145 7.02 -7.64 13.26
C VAL A 145 8.49 -7.70 13.72
N HIS A 146 9.22 -6.58 13.68
CA HIS A 146 10.60 -6.54 14.19
C HIS A 146 10.66 -6.80 15.70
N ALA A 147 9.71 -6.24 16.45
CA ALA A 147 9.63 -6.45 17.89
C ALA A 147 9.24 -7.90 18.25
N ALA A 148 8.43 -8.56 17.41
CA ALA A 148 8.06 -9.96 17.58
C ALA A 148 9.27 -10.87 17.31
N LYS A 149 10.00 -10.64 16.22
CA LYS A 149 11.24 -11.37 15.92
C LYS A 149 12.25 -11.27 17.06
N LYS A 150 12.52 -10.05 17.54
CA LYS A 150 13.40 -9.84 18.72
C LYS A 150 12.95 -10.57 19.98
N ARG A 151 11.65 -10.83 20.14
CA ARG A 151 11.13 -11.63 21.27
C ARG A 151 11.38 -13.11 21.07
N VAL A 152 11.24 -13.62 19.84
CA VAL A 152 11.59 -14.99 19.49
C VAL A 152 13.07 -15.27 19.77
N ASP A 153 13.97 -14.37 19.34
CA ASP A 153 15.42 -14.51 19.55
C ASP A 153 15.80 -14.67 21.03
N ARG A 154 15.09 -13.98 21.94
CA ARG A 154 15.36 -14.03 23.39
C ARG A 154 15.12 -15.40 24.02
N PHE A 155 14.37 -16.28 23.37
CA PHE A 155 14.17 -17.65 23.88
C PHE A 155 15.37 -18.57 23.61
N GLY A 156 16.34 -18.16 22.79
CA GLY A 156 17.56 -18.93 22.53
C GLY A 156 17.37 -20.19 21.68
N ASP A 157 16.22 -20.34 21.03
CA ASP A 157 15.93 -21.44 20.12
C ASP A 157 16.32 -21.05 18.68
N ALA A 158 17.39 -21.67 18.17
CA ALA A 158 17.93 -21.39 16.84
C ALA A 158 16.90 -21.67 15.73
N ALA A 159 16.17 -22.79 15.80
CA ALA A 159 15.21 -23.15 14.76
C ALA A 159 14.04 -22.17 14.71
N ALA A 160 13.56 -21.73 15.88
CA ALA A 160 12.51 -20.70 15.95
C ALA A 160 13.00 -19.33 15.48
N SER A 161 14.25 -18.97 15.79
CA SER A 161 14.89 -17.74 15.33
C SER A 161 14.99 -17.70 13.80
N ASP A 162 15.44 -18.78 13.17
CA ASP A 162 15.56 -18.88 11.70
C ASP A 162 14.19 -18.76 11.02
N GLU A 163 13.17 -19.43 11.56
CA GLU A 163 11.80 -19.29 11.06
C GLU A 163 11.28 -17.86 11.23
N ALA A 164 11.53 -17.21 12.37
CA ALA A 164 11.13 -15.83 12.60
C ALA A 164 11.81 -14.86 11.64
N GLU A 165 13.09 -15.07 11.33
CA GLU A 165 13.82 -14.28 10.34
C GLU A 165 13.21 -14.44 8.94
N ARG A 166 12.93 -15.68 8.51
CA ARG A 166 12.27 -15.96 7.23
C ARG A 166 10.90 -15.25 7.12
N LEU A 167 10.10 -15.30 8.18
CA LEU A 167 8.81 -14.64 8.23
C LEU A 167 8.95 -13.10 8.22
N LEU A 168 9.94 -12.56 8.92
CA LEU A 168 10.23 -11.13 8.92
C LEU A 168 10.63 -10.64 7.52
N GLN A 169 11.53 -11.35 6.84
CA GLN A 169 11.93 -11.00 5.46
C GLN A 169 10.74 -11.02 4.49
N ALA A 170 9.87 -12.03 4.61
CA ALA A 170 8.64 -12.09 3.81
C ALA A 170 7.67 -10.93 4.13
N ALA A 171 7.58 -10.52 5.39
CA ALA A 171 6.77 -9.37 5.82
C ALA A 171 7.31 -8.05 5.25
N ILE A 172 8.62 -7.82 5.35
CA ILE A 172 9.31 -6.64 4.79
C ILE A 172 9.06 -6.57 3.28
N ALA A 173 9.34 -7.66 2.54
CA ALA A 173 9.16 -7.70 1.10
C ALA A 173 7.70 -7.40 0.68
N ARG A 174 6.72 -7.85 1.48
CA ARG A 174 5.30 -7.56 1.24
C ARG A 174 4.96 -6.09 1.48
N GLN A 175 5.51 -5.49 2.54
CA GLN A 175 5.32 -4.08 2.86
C GLN A 175 5.96 -3.18 1.80
N GLU A 176 7.20 -3.48 1.39
CA GLU A 176 7.89 -2.78 0.30
C GLU A 176 7.11 -2.86 -1.01
N LYS A 177 6.64 -4.05 -1.40
CA LYS A 177 5.79 -4.22 -2.59
C LYS A 177 4.54 -3.34 -2.53
N ARG A 178 3.90 -3.25 -1.35
CA ARG A 178 2.74 -2.38 -1.16
C ARG A 178 3.11 -0.90 -1.28
N ILE A 179 4.22 -0.47 -0.67
CA ILE A 179 4.69 0.92 -0.76
C ILE A 179 4.99 1.27 -2.22
N ARG A 180 5.76 0.44 -2.93
CA ARG A 180 6.05 0.65 -4.36
C ARG A 180 4.77 0.76 -5.18
N PHE A 181 3.79 -0.11 -4.94
CA PHE A 181 2.50 -0.02 -5.62
C PHE A 181 1.76 1.29 -5.29
N GLU A 182 1.70 1.71 -4.02
CA GLU A 182 1.03 2.96 -3.66
C GLU A 182 1.73 4.21 -4.22
N MET A 183 3.05 4.16 -4.40
CA MET A 183 3.82 5.20 -5.09
C MET A 183 3.57 5.20 -6.61
N SER A 184 3.32 4.04 -7.22
CA SER A 184 3.16 3.94 -8.68
C SER A 184 1.75 4.31 -9.20
N VAL A 185 0.77 4.48 -8.31
CA VAL A 185 -0.64 4.70 -8.65
C VAL A 185 -1.11 6.17 -8.61
N CYS A 186 -0.21 7.15 -8.51
CA CYS A 186 -0.58 8.57 -8.57
C CYS A 186 -1.35 8.92 -9.86
N GLY A 187 -0.92 8.40 -11.01
CA GLY A 187 -1.62 8.56 -12.30
C GLY A 187 -3.04 7.98 -12.33
N PRO A 188 -3.25 6.68 -12.00
CA PRO A 188 -4.59 6.10 -11.86
C PRO A 188 -5.50 6.84 -10.86
N LYS A 189 -4.96 7.35 -9.76
CA LYS A 189 -5.72 8.19 -8.81
C LYS A 189 -6.09 9.54 -9.44
N ALA A 190 -5.21 10.16 -10.24
CA ALA A 190 -5.52 11.35 -11.02
C ALA A 190 -6.64 11.09 -12.05
N VAL A 191 -6.61 9.94 -12.74
CA VAL A 191 -7.69 9.52 -13.65
C VAL A 191 -9.02 9.36 -12.89
N ALA A 192 -9.01 8.80 -11.69
CA ALA A 192 -10.21 8.71 -10.86
C ALA A 192 -10.81 10.10 -10.56
N ARG A 193 -9.96 11.09 -10.25
CA ARG A 193 -10.36 12.48 -10.01
C ARG A 193 -10.96 13.11 -11.26
N ILE A 194 -10.34 12.92 -12.43
CA ILE A 194 -10.85 13.41 -13.71
C ILE A 194 -12.20 12.78 -14.07
N LEU A 195 -12.36 11.47 -13.90
CA LEU A 195 -13.65 10.82 -14.17
C LEU A 195 -14.76 11.43 -13.30
N ALA A 196 -14.47 11.65 -12.02
CA ALA A 196 -15.41 12.28 -11.11
C ALA A 196 -15.75 13.73 -11.52
N SER A 197 -14.76 14.54 -11.92
CA SER A 197 -15.01 15.92 -12.36
C SER A 197 -15.81 16.01 -13.66
N LEU A 198 -15.70 15.00 -14.53
CA LEU A 198 -16.50 14.86 -15.75
C LEU A 198 -17.89 14.22 -15.49
N GLY A 199 -18.28 14.01 -14.24
CA GLY A 199 -19.56 13.37 -13.88
C GLY A 199 -19.65 11.88 -14.22
N LYS A 200 -18.51 11.24 -14.53
CA LYS A 200 -18.42 9.81 -14.83
C LYS A 200 -18.15 9.01 -13.56
N ARG A 201 -18.72 7.81 -13.46
CA ARG A 201 -18.47 6.90 -12.34
C ARG A 201 -17.02 6.38 -12.37
N ALA A 202 -16.23 6.76 -11.37
CA ALA A 202 -14.88 6.22 -11.19
C ALA A 202 -14.93 4.83 -10.50
N PRO A 203 -14.21 3.82 -11.00
CA PRO A 203 -13.96 2.56 -10.28
C PRO A 203 -12.97 2.77 -9.14
N SER A 204 -12.60 1.70 -8.45
CA SER A 204 -11.44 1.74 -7.54
C SER A 204 -10.16 2.09 -8.32
N TYR A 205 -9.26 2.84 -7.68
CA TYR A 205 -7.97 3.21 -8.29
C TYR A 205 -7.13 1.97 -8.66
N LYS A 206 -7.31 0.83 -7.97
CA LYS A 206 -6.64 -0.44 -8.30
C LYS A 206 -7.09 -0.97 -9.66
N LYS A 207 -8.39 -0.93 -9.93
CA LYS A 207 -8.92 -1.31 -11.23
C LYS A 207 -8.47 -0.32 -12.32
N LEU A 208 -8.43 0.97 -12.02
CA LEU A 208 -7.86 1.96 -12.93
C LEU A 208 -6.36 1.71 -13.17
N ALA A 209 -5.61 1.27 -12.18
CA ALA A 209 -4.20 0.93 -12.33
C ALA A 209 -3.99 -0.24 -13.31
N GLU A 210 -4.83 -1.27 -13.23
CA GLU A 210 -4.85 -2.37 -14.21
C GLU A 210 -5.18 -1.85 -15.62
N GLU A 211 -6.20 -1.01 -15.75
CA GLU A 211 -6.65 -0.45 -17.03
C GLU A 211 -5.64 0.52 -17.65
N CYS A 212 -4.89 1.25 -16.83
CA CYS A 212 -3.83 2.15 -17.28
C CYS A 212 -2.49 1.40 -17.52
N GLY A 213 -2.42 0.10 -17.25
CA GLY A 213 -1.20 -0.69 -17.38
C GLY A 213 -0.09 -0.29 -16.38
N THR A 214 -0.47 0.17 -15.19
CA THR A 214 0.45 0.58 -14.12
C THR A 214 1.34 -0.59 -13.69
N ARG A 215 2.64 -0.31 -13.52
CA ARG A 215 3.65 -1.26 -13.04
C ARG A 215 4.27 -0.75 -11.75
N ASP A 216 5.20 -1.53 -11.17
CA ASP A 216 6.01 -1.09 -10.03
C ASP A 216 6.82 0.19 -10.36
N SER A 217 7.11 0.44 -11.64
CA SER A 217 7.82 1.62 -12.12
C SER A 217 6.94 2.85 -12.38
N GLY A 218 5.64 2.80 -12.07
CA GLY A 218 4.71 3.90 -12.35
C GLY A 218 3.76 3.61 -13.52
N THR A 219 3.14 4.69 -14.00
CA THR A 219 2.21 4.67 -15.14
C THR A 219 2.71 5.66 -16.18
N THR A 220 2.66 5.30 -17.46
CA THR A 220 3.05 6.22 -18.55
C THR A 220 1.86 7.10 -18.95
N LEU A 221 2.12 8.27 -19.54
CA LEU A 221 1.08 9.16 -20.08
C LEU A 221 0.17 8.41 -21.08
N GLU A 222 0.77 7.59 -21.95
CA GLU A 222 0.03 6.76 -22.90
C GLU A 222 -0.84 5.71 -22.20
N GLY A 223 -0.35 5.13 -21.09
CA GLY A 223 -1.14 4.22 -20.26
C GLY A 223 -2.38 4.90 -19.67
N LEU A 224 -2.22 6.13 -19.15
CA LEU A 224 -3.34 6.92 -18.64
C LEU A 224 -4.36 7.23 -19.76
N ARG A 225 -3.90 7.64 -20.95
CA ARG A 225 -4.78 7.90 -22.10
C ARG A 225 -5.56 6.66 -22.52
N LYS A 226 -4.91 5.49 -22.58
CA LYS A 226 -5.60 4.21 -22.85
C LYS A 226 -6.65 3.89 -21.80
N GLY A 227 -6.34 4.08 -20.52
CA GLY A 227 -7.29 3.90 -19.42
C GLY A 227 -8.50 4.84 -19.54
N LEU A 228 -8.26 6.12 -19.81
CA LEU A 228 -9.30 7.14 -20.05
C LEU A 228 -10.17 6.81 -21.27
N LYS A 229 -9.56 6.40 -22.39
CA LYS A 229 -10.26 6.00 -23.61
C LYS A 229 -11.18 4.79 -23.36
N GLY A 230 -10.71 3.79 -22.61
CA GLY A 230 -11.52 2.66 -22.18
C GLY A 230 -12.74 3.05 -21.33
N ARG A 231 -12.76 4.27 -20.79
CA ARG A 231 -13.87 4.89 -20.05
C ARG A 231 -14.68 5.90 -20.87
N GLY A 232 -14.45 5.94 -22.19
CA GLY A 232 -15.10 6.85 -23.11
C GLY A 232 -14.75 8.31 -22.85
N VAL A 233 -13.48 8.59 -22.52
CA VAL A 233 -12.94 9.95 -22.34
C VAL A 233 -11.88 10.23 -23.40
N GLU A 234 -12.22 11.20 -24.27
CA GLU A 234 -11.31 11.91 -25.19
C GLU A 234 -10.09 12.46 -24.46
N SER A 235 -8.86 12.14 -24.87
CA SER A 235 -7.67 12.75 -24.29
C SER A 235 -6.48 12.82 -25.23
N TRP A 236 -5.67 13.87 -25.08
CA TRP A 236 -4.49 14.18 -25.87
C TRP A 236 -3.32 14.49 -24.94
N ALA A 237 -2.14 13.94 -25.25
CA ALA A 237 -0.91 14.26 -24.51
C ALA A 237 -0.12 15.33 -25.26
N TYR A 238 0.33 16.34 -24.54
CA TYR A 238 1.13 17.45 -25.05
C TYR A 238 2.29 17.73 -24.11
N ARG A 239 3.35 18.34 -24.66
CA ARG A 239 4.35 19.06 -23.87
C ARG A 239 4.02 20.53 -23.99
N LEU A 240 3.69 21.17 -22.88
CA LEU A 240 3.27 22.56 -22.82
C LEU A 240 4.44 23.43 -22.35
N ASN A 241 4.64 24.57 -22.99
CA ASN A 241 5.44 25.66 -22.42
C ASN A 241 4.59 26.43 -21.39
N ARG A 242 5.09 27.56 -20.90
CA ARG A 242 4.39 28.37 -19.90
C ARG A 242 3.10 28.97 -20.46
N GLU A 243 3.16 29.55 -21.64
CA GLU A 243 2.05 30.23 -22.31
C GLU A 243 0.92 29.23 -22.61
N ASP A 244 1.27 28.08 -23.17
CA ASP A 244 0.34 26.99 -23.46
C ASP A 244 -0.30 26.42 -22.18
N LEU A 245 0.46 26.36 -21.08
CA LEU A 245 -0.07 25.92 -19.78
C LEU A 245 -1.11 26.90 -19.24
N LEU A 246 -0.91 28.21 -19.43
CA LEU A 246 -1.85 29.23 -18.97
C LEU A 246 -3.18 29.22 -19.75
N GLU A 247 -3.14 28.78 -21.00
CA GLU A 247 -4.31 28.63 -21.86
C GLU A 247 -4.88 27.20 -21.87
N ALA A 248 -4.27 26.27 -21.14
CA ALA A 248 -4.64 24.86 -21.18
C ALA A 248 -6.10 24.64 -20.72
N PRO A 249 -6.89 23.83 -21.43
CA PRO A 249 -8.25 23.50 -21.03
C PRO A 249 -8.25 22.70 -19.72
N LEU A 250 -9.11 23.12 -18.80
CA LEU A 250 -9.24 22.51 -17.48
C LEU A 250 -10.45 21.57 -17.38
N PRO A 251 -10.39 20.53 -16.52
CA PRO A 251 -9.21 20.10 -15.76
C PRO A 251 -8.14 19.47 -16.66
N ALA A 252 -6.90 19.34 -16.19
CA ALA A 252 -5.82 18.66 -16.92
C ALA A 252 -5.04 17.73 -15.98
N ILE A 253 -4.44 16.64 -16.49
CA ILE A 253 -3.46 15.85 -15.72
C ILE A 253 -2.08 16.35 -16.12
N LEU A 254 -1.23 16.69 -15.16
CA LEU A 254 0.15 17.08 -15.42
C LEU A 254 1.11 16.05 -14.83
N LEU A 255 2.24 15.85 -15.51
CA LEU A 255 3.38 15.11 -15.01
C LEU A 255 4.43 16.12 -14.52
N TYR A 256 4.51 16.29 -13.20
CA TYR A 256 5.48 17.17 -12.54
C TYR A 256 6.60 16.34 -11.95
N GLY A 257 7.75 16.28 -12.64
CA GLY A 257 8.83 15.35 -12.32
C GLY A 257 8.39 13.91 -12.58
N ASP A 258 8.34 13.09 -11.52
CA ASP A 258 7.87 11.71 -11.54
C ASP A 258 6.45 11.53 -10.96
N HIS A 259 5.74 12.63 -10.70
CA HIS A 259 4.45 12.63 -10.01
C HIS A 259 3.32 13.20 -10.87
N TYR A 260 2.18 12.52 -10.88
CA TYR A 260 0.98 13.00 -11.57
C TYR A 260 0.10 13.82 -10.63
N VAL A 261 -0.28 15.01 -11.09
CA VAL A 261 -1.22 15.90 -10.40
C VAL A 261 -2.35 16.30 -11.33
N VAL A 262 -3.48 16.74 -10.77
CA VAL A 262 -4.61 17.25 -11.55
C VAL A 262 -4.66 18.77 -11.40
N LEU A 263 -4.47 19.50 -12.49
CA LEU A 263 -4.65 20.95 -12.54
C LEU A 263 -6.15 21.26 -12.60
N GLU A 264 -6.63 22.00 -11.60
CA GLU A 264 -8.06 22.32 -11.43
C GLU A 264 -8.37 23.80 -11.68
N ARG A 265 -7.41 24.69 -11.43
CA ARG A 265 -7.53 26.14 -11.68
C ARG A 265 -6.18 26.73 -12.08
N ILE A 266 -6.22 27.66 -13.02
CA ILE A 266 -5.12 28.51 -13.43
C ILE A 266 -5.54 29.96 -13.15
N ASP A 267 -4.69 30.70 -12.43
CA ASP A 267 -4.75 32.14 -12.26
C ASP A 267 -3.39 32.75 -12.68
N GLU A 268 -3.32 34.05 -12.96
CA GLU A 268 -2.08 34.73 -13.36
C GLU A 268 -0.92 34.51 -12.36
N LYS A 269 -1.25 34.41 -11.07
CA LYS A 269 -0.29 34.30 -9.97
C LYS A 269 -0.21 32.92 -9.35
N SER A 270 -1.19 32.05 -9.58
CA SER A 270 -1.21 30.73 -8.95
C SER A 270 -1.85 29.64 -9.78
N LEU A 271 -1.35 28.43 -9.60
CA LEU A 271 -1.90 27.19 -10.12
C LEU A 271 -2.44 26.36 -8.95
N ALA A 272 -3.66 25.84 -9.09
CA ALA A 272 -4.26 24.95 -8.09
C ALA A 272 -4.24 23.50 -8.61
N PHE A 273 -3.54 22.63 -7.89
CA PHE A 273 -3.39 21.23 -8.24
C PHE A 273 -3.97 20.34 -7.15
N PHE A 274 -4.78 19.38 -7.53
CA PHE A 274 -5.11 18.25 -6.69
C PHE A 274 -3.97 17.22 -6.74
N ASP A 275 -3.37 16.93 -5.59
CA ASP A 275 -2.36 15.89 -5.43
C ASP A 275 -3.03 14.56 -5.03
N PRO A 276 -3.00 13.52 -5.89
CA PRO A 276 -3.61 12.23 -5.59
C PRO A 276 -2.94 11.43 -4.45
N SER A 277 -1.70 11.76 -4.09
CA SER A 277 -0.97 11.12 -2.99
C SER A 277 -1.44 11.62 -1.63
N THR A 278 -1.74 12.92 -1.51
CA THR A 278 -2.23 13.54 -0.27
C THR A 278 -3.76 13.60 -0.21
N GLY A 279 -4.43 13.61 -1.37
CA GLY A 279 -5.86 13.84 -1.50
C GLY A 279 -6.26 15.30 -1.26
N ALA A 280 -5.31 16.23 -1.27
CA ALA A 280 -5.52 17.65 -1.03
C ALA A 280 -5.28 18.48 -2.29
N THR A 281 -5.92 19.64 -2.36
CA THR A 281 -5.64 20.66 -3.37
C THR A 281 -4.60 21.63 -2.83
N GLU A 282 -3.45 21.72 -3.50
CA GLU A 282 -2.37 22.66 -3.21
C GLU A 282 -2.41 23.84 -4.18
N ARG A 283 -1.97 25.02 -3.71
CA ARG A 283 -1.73 26.17 -4.58
C ARG A 283 -0.24 26.42 -4.68
N ARG A 284 0.26 26.63 -5.89
CA ARG A 284 1.65 27.05 -6.13
C ARG A 284 1.67 28.30 -6.99
N ALA A 285 2.76 29.05 -6.92
CA ALA A 285 2.97 30.18 -7.80
C ALA A 285 3.04 29.72 -9.26
N THR A 286 2.46 30.51 -10.15
CA THR A 286 2.63 30.33 -11.59
C THR A 286 4.10 30.51 -11.97
N PRO A 287 4.67 29.70 -12.88
CA PRO A 287 6.03 29.91 -13.38
C PRO A 287 6.24 31.36 -13.86
N LEU A 288 7.40 31.93 -13.58
CA LEU A 288 7.73 33.30 -14.02
C LEU A 288 7.89 33.34 -15.54
N PRO A 289 7.55 34.46 -16.21
CA PRO A 289 7.74 34.61 -17.66
C PRO A 289 9.18 34.38 -18.12
N GLU A 290 10.16 34.69 -17.27
CA GLU A 290 11.59 34.54 -17.55
C GLU A 290 12.09 33.09 -17.49
N ALA A 291 11.23 32.13 -17.13
CA ALA A 291 11.56 30.71 -17.11
C ALA A 291 11.53 30.11 -18.53
N ILE A 292 12.52 30.50 -19.35
CA ILE A 292 12.63 30.11 -20.77
C ILE A 292 12.66 28.58 -20.94
N ASP A 293 13.16 27.84 -19.96
CA ASP A 293 13.27 26.38 -19.99
C ASP A 293 12.07 25.64 -19.36
N PHE A 294 10.98 26.34 -19.04
CA PHE A 294 9.80 25.70 -18.48
C PHE A 294 9.09 24.85 -19.53
N SER A 295 9.00 23.54 -19.28
CA SER A 295 8.12 22.65 -20.03
C SER A 295 7.49 21.62 -19.10
N ILE A 296 6.25 21.23 -19.39
CA ILE A 296 5.53 20.23 -18.62
C ILE A 296 4.71 19.31 -19.52
N ASP A 297 4.75 18.02 -19.24
CA ASP A 297 3.92 17.05 -19.97
C ASP A 297 2.51 17.03 -19.36
N ALA A 298 1.49 17.12 -20.21
CA ALA A 298 0.10 17.24 -19.82
C ALA A 298 -0.81 16.31 -20.64
N ILE A 299 -1.87 15.82 -20.01
CA ILE A 299 -3.03 15.22 -20.68
C ILE A 299 -4.19 16.21 -20.61
N LEU A 300 -4.67 16.60 -21.78
CA LEU A 300 -5.76 17.52 -21.99
C LEU A 300 -6.99 16.76 -22.50
N PHE A 301 -8.19 17.20 -22.09
CA PHE A 301 -9.47 16.55 -22.42
C PHE A 301 -10.30 17.31 -23.45
N ARG A 302 -9.72 18.38 -23.98
CA ARG A 302 -10.17 19.13 -25.15
C ARG A 302 -8.92 19.42 -25.98
N GLN A 303 -9.03 19.41 -27.31
CA GLN A 303 -7.93 19.89 -28.14
C GLN A 303 -7.75 21.39 -27.88
N PRO A 304 -6.59 21.85 -27.38
CA PRO A 304 -6.26 23.26 -27.35
C PRO A 304 -6.10 23.79 -28.78
N GLU A 305 -6.52 25.03 -29.02
CA GLU A 305 -6.13 25.81 -30.19
C GLU A 305 -4.68 26.29 -29.99
N LEU A 306 -3.70 25.38 -30.06
CA LEU A 306 -2.30 25.74 -29.83
C LEU A 306 -1.83 26.65 -30.97
N ARG A 307 -1.31 27.83 -30.60
CA ARG A 307 -0.60 28.70 -31.53
C ARG A 307 0.80 28.12 -31.70
N SER A 308 1.07 27.60 -32.90
CA SER A 308 2.37 27.06 -33.33
C SER A 308 3.50 28.07 -33.18
#